data_AF-A0A2I0IVZ4-F1
#
_entry.id   AF-A0A2I0IVZ4-F1
#
_cell.length_a   1.000
_cell.length_b   1.000
_cell.length_c   1.000
_cell.angle_alpha   90.00
_cell.angle_beta   90.00
_cell.angle_gamma   90.00
#
_symmetry.space_group_name_H-M   'P 1'
#
loop_
_entity.id
_entity.type
_entity.pdbx_description
1 polymer ?
#
loop_
_entity_poly.entity_id
_entity_poly.type
_entity_poly.pdbx_seq_one_letter_code
_entity_poly.pdbx_strand_id
1 'polypeptide(L)'
;MRVELALWVVAVVVTGGLTLSSPVSGHELVGLNGTEMLHIDFYRASSPAEDPLMVGLTLIESAGAKGAVCLDGTLPGYHVHRGSGSGANSWLIQLE
;
A
#
# COMPACT_ATOMS: atom_id res chain seq x y z
N MET A 1 20.62 -14.14 -54.79
CA MET A 1 20.48 -15.38 -53.99
C MET A 1 21.08 -15.26 -52.57
N ARG A 2 22.34 -14.82 -52.38
CA ARG A 2 22.96 -14.78 -51.03
C ARG A 2 22.46 -13.68 -50.08
N VAL A 3 22.07 -12.51 -50.61
CA VAL A 3 21.59 -11.37 -49.81
C VAL A 3 20.16 -11.54 -49.31
N GLU A 4 19.28 -12.18 -50.08
CA GLU A 4 17.91 -12.48 -49.65
C GLU A 4 17.91 -13.56 -48.55
N LEU A 5 18.77 -14.58 -48.66
CA LEU A 5 18.92 -15.59 -47.62
C LEU A 5 19.36 -14.99 -46.28
N ALA A 6 20.27 -14.00 -46.30
CA ALA A 6 20.71 -13.30 -45.09
C ALA A 6 19.58 -12.46 -44.47
N LEU A 7 18.77 -11.78 -45.30
CA LEU A 7 17.60 -11.03 -44.85
C LEU A 7 16.54 -11.95 -44.20
N TRP A 8 16.29 -13.13 -44.78
CA TRP A 8 15.36 -14.11 -44.21
C TRP A 8 15.86 -14.72 -42.90
N VAL A 9 17.17 -14.99 -42.78
CA VAL A 9 17.76 -15.50 -41.54
C VAL A 9 17.63 -14.46 -40.41
N VAL A 10 17.90 -13.18 -40.69
CA VAL A 10 17.72 -12.11 -39.71
C VAL A 10 16.24 -11.95 -39.33
N ALA A 11 15.32 -12.04 -40.30
CA ALA A 11 13.88 -11.95 -40.02
C ALA A 11 13.38 -13.10 -39.11
N VAL A 12 13.86 -14.34 -39.31
CA VAL A 12 13.49 -15.50 -38.48
C VAL A 12 14.07 -15.38 -37.07
N VAL A 13 15.29 -14.85 -36.91
CA VAL A 13 15.90 -14.64 -35.58
C VAL A 13 15.18 -13.51 -34.82
N VAL A 14 14.80 -12.42 -35.50
CA VAL A 14 14.11 -11.27 -34.89
C VAL A 14 12.66 -11.61 -34.53
N THR A 15 11.97 -12.41 -35.36
CA THR A 15 10.58 -12.84 -35.05
C THR A 15 10.54 -14.02 -34.08
N GLY A 16 11.48 -14.96 -34.16
CA GLY A 16 11.57 -16.11 -33.26
C GLY A 16 12.11 -15.78 -31.86
N GLY A 17 12.85 -14.67 -31.70
CA GLY A 17 13.39 -14.22 -30.42
C GLY A 17 12.38 -13.53 -29.50
N LEU A 18 11.15 -13.27 -29.95
CA LEU A 18 10.17 -12.47 -29.20
C LEU A 18 8.96 -13.25 -28.64
N THR A 19 8.94 -14.58 -28.74
CA THR A 19 7.86 -15.36 -28.12
C THR A 19 8.44 -16.45 -27.23
N LEU A 20 8.27 -16.28 -25.90
CA LEU A 20 7.88 -17.29 -24.90
C LEU A 20 8.56 -17.00 -23.55
N SER A 21 7.98 -16.06 -22.79
CA SER A 21 8.08 -16.09 -21.34
C SER A 21 6.73 -15.76 -20.74
N SER A 22 5.82 -16.74 -20.72
CA SER A 22 4.73 -16.74 -19.74
C SER A 22 5.20 -17.51 -18.51
N PRO A 23 5.25 -16.92 -17.32
CA PRO A 23 5.39 -17.71 -16.10
C PRO A 23 4.06 -18.43 -15.84
N VAL A 24 4.07 -19.77 -15.93
CA VAL A 24 2.96 -20.62 -15.48
C VAL A 24 3.07 -20.77 -13.97
N SER A 25 2.16 -20.16 -13.21
CA SER A 25 2.08 -20.39 -11.77
C SER A 25 1.16 -21.58 -11.53
N GLY A 26 1.74 -22.76 -11.34
CA GLY A 26 1.02 -23.91 -10.79
C GLY A 26 0.92 -23.76 -9.27
N HIS A 27 -0.29 -23.87 -8.71
CA HIS A 27 -0.49 -23.97 -7.26
C HIS A 27 -1.27 -25.26 -6.97
N GLU A 28 -0.59 -26.23 -6.37
CA GLU A 28 -1.20 -27.47 -5.86
C GLU A 28 -2.15 -27.15 -4.70
N LEU A 29 -3.36 -27.71 -4.77
CA LEU A 29 -4.41 -27.57 -3.76
C LEU A 29 -4.08 -28.45 -2.54
N VAL A 30 -3.66 -27.83 -1.45
CA VAL A 30 -3.67 -28.48 -0.13
C VAL A 30 -5.07 -28.32 0.46
N GLY A 31 -5.84 -29.40 0.47
CA GLY A 31 -7.14 -29.43 1.14
C GLY A 31 -6.97 -29.46 2.65
N LEU A 32 -7.56 -28.48 3.35
CA LEU A 32 -7.59 -28.46 4.80
C LEU A 32 -9.04 -28.55 5.29
N ASN A 33 -9.41 -29.77 5.69
CA ASN A 33 -10.60 -30.05 6.47
C ASN A 33 -10.32 -29.68 7.93
N GLY A 34 -10.68 -28.46 8.33
CA GLY A 34 -10.53 -27.97 9.70
C GLY A 34 -11.23 -26.62 9.86
N THR A 35 -12.16 -26.53 10.79
CA THR A 35 -12.90 -25.31 11.13
C THR A 35 -12.00 -24.34 11.89
N GLU A 36 -11.22 -23.52 11.18
CA GLU A 36 -10.52 -22.35 11.72
C GLU A 36 -11.28 -21.08 11.29
N MET A 37 -11.82 -20.34 12.24
CA MET A 37 -12.56 -19.09 12.01
C MET A 37 -11.61 -17.99 11.52
N LEU A 38 -11.59 -17.79 10.19
CA LEU A 38 -11.23 -16.59 9.43
C LEU A 38 -10.56 -15.45 10.23
N HIS A 39 -9.29 -15.61 10.55
CA HIS A 39 -8.43 -14.49 10.89
C HIS A 39 -7.36 -14.40 9.80
N ILE A 40 -7.67 -13.54 8.81
CA ILE A 40 -6.63 -12.81 8.09
C ILE A 40 -5.86 -13.65 7.05
N ASP A 41 -6.48 -13.91 5.90
CA ASP A 41 -5.77 -14.15 4.63
C ASP A 41 -6.15 -13.10 3.56
N PHE A 42 -6.77 -11.99 3.97
CA PHE A 42 -7.22 -10.94 3.04
C PHE A 42 -6.09 -9.95 2.65
N TYR A 43 -4.92 -9.98 3.30
CA TYR A 43 -3.92 -8.89 3.17
C TYR A 43 -2.73 -9.20 2.26
N ARG A 44 -2.74 -10.29 1.50
CA ARG A 44 -1.67 -10.55 0.55
C ARG A 44 -2.15 -10.72 -0.88
N ALA A 45 -3.02 -9.80 -1.29
CA ALA A 45 -2.74 -9.11 -2.54
C ALA A 45 -1.70 -8.03 -2.19
N SER A 46 -0.48 -8.14 -2.71
CA SER A 46 0.52 -7.08 -2.58
C SER A 46 0.02 -5.86 -3.37
N SER A 47 -0.80 -5.03 -2.73
CA SER A 47 -0.80 -3.60 -2.99
C SER A 47 0.65 -3.12 -2.80
N PRO A 48 1.17 -2.14 -3.57
CA PRO A 48 2.37 -1.42 -3.13
C PRO A 48 2.14 -1.09 -1.65
N ALA A 49 3.10 -1.44 -0.79
CA ALA A 49 2.99 -1.20 0.63
C ALA A 49 2.81 0.31 0.80
N GLU A 50 1.57 0.75 1.02
CA GLU A 50 1.26 2.13 1.34
C GLU A 50 1.89 2.38 2.70
N ASP A 51 2.92 3.23 2.73
CA ASP A 51 3.54 3.65 3.96
C ASP A 51 2.47 4.39 4.79
N PRO A 52 2.16 3.95 6.02
CA PRO A 52 1.08 4.54 6.78
C PRO A 52 1.36 6.02 7.03
N LEU A 53 0.33 6.85 6.86
CA LEU A 53 0.43 8.28 7.12
C LEU A 53 0.58 8.51 8.63
N MET A 54 1.82 8.72 9.08
CA MET A 54 2.13 9.05 10.47
C MET A 54 1.91 10.54 10.72
N VAL A 55 1.01 10.87 11.65
CA VAL A 55 0.73 12.24 12.08
C VAL A 55 1.20 12.40 13.52
N GLY A 56 2.02 13.41 13.77
CA GLY A 56 2.56 13.67 15.11
C GLY A 56 1.51 14.20 16.08
N LEU A 57 1.63 13.80 17.35
CA LEU A 57 0.88 14.37 18.46
C LEU A 57 1.46 15.73 18.86
N THR A 58 0.60 16.74 18.92
CA THR A 58 0.94 18.07 19.45
C THR A 58 0.25 18.27 20.78
N LEU A 59 1.02 18.50 21.85
CA LEU A 59 0.49 18.78 23.18
C LEU A 59 0.03 20.25 23.29
N ILE A 60 -1.01 20.47 24.08
CA ILE A 60 -1.52 21.81 24.38
C ILE A 60 -0.84 22.32 25.65
N GLU A 61 0.33 22.93 25.51
CA GLU A 61 1.17 23.39 26.63
C GLU A 61 0.43 24.29 27.64
N SER A 62 -0.46 25.15 27.14
CA SER A 62 -1.24 26.06 28.00
C SER A 62 -2.40 25.40 28.75
N ALA A 63 -2.70 24.12 28.49
CA ALA A 63 -3.86 23.44 29.04
C ALA A 63 -3.70 23.16 30.54
N GLY A 64 -2.49 22.80 30.98
CA GLY A 64 -2.19 22.57 32.40
C GLY A 64 -2.45 23.80 33.26
N ALA A 65 -2.06 24.99 32.79
CA ALA A 65 -2.32 26.25 33.50
C ALA A 65 -3.82 26.57 33.65
N LYS A 66 -4.68 25.97 32.82
CA LYS A 66 -6.14 26.10 32.86
C LYS A 66 -6.85 24.94 33.57
N GLY A 67 -6.10 23.95 34.07
CA GLY A 67 -6.66 22.73 34.64
C GLY A 67 -7.33 21.80 33.62
N ALA A 68 -7.13 22.04 32.31
CA ALA A 68 -7.64 21.17 31.26
C ALA A 68 -6.63 20.05 31.03
N VAL A 69 -6.78 18.96 31.77
CA VAL A 69 -5.87 17.80 31.75
C VAL A 69 -6.65 16.52 31.49
N CYS A 70 -5.93 15.48 31.06
CA CYS A 70 -6.47 14.13 30.96
C CYS A 70 -6.77 13.56 32.35
N LEU A 71 -7.44 12.41 32.42
CA LEU A 71 -7.80 11.76 33.68
C LEU A 71 -6.58 11.40 34.54
N ASP A 72 -5.43 11.15 33.91
CA ASP A 72 -4.15 10.85 34.55
C ASP A 72 -3.32 12.12 34.88
N GLY A 73 -3.84 13.31 34.60
CA GLY A 73 -3.16 14.59 34.83
C GLY A 73 -2.17 15.00 33.75
N THR A 74 -2.01 14.23 32.68
CA THR A 74 -1.16 14.62 31.54
C THR A 74 -1.81 15.71 30.68
N LEU A 75 -1.00 16.35 29.82
CA LEU A 75 -1.50 17.37 28.90
C LEU A 75 -2.28 16.72 27.75
N PRO A 76 -3.46 17.26 27.38
CA PRO A 76 -4.16 16.85 26.18
C PRO A 76 -3.38 17.29 24.93
N GLY A 77 -3.68 16.65 23.81
CA GLY A 77 -3.08 16.98 22.51
C GLY A 77 -4.01 16.71 21.34
N TYR A 78 -3.51 16.98 20.13
CA TYR A 78 -4.22 16.72 18.89
C TYR A 78 -3.27 16.23 17.80
N HIS A 79 -3.83 15.50 16.82
CA HIS A 79 -3.16 15.16 15.57
C HIS A 79 -3.70 16.09 14.48
N VAL A 80 -2.83 16.77 13.75
CA VAL A 80 -3.23 17.64 12.62
C VAL A 80 -2.46 17.25 11.37
N HIS A 81 -3.21 16.72 10.40
CA HIS A 81 -2.75 16.56 9.03
C HIS A 81 -3.37 17.67 8.17
N ARG A 82 -2.53 18.41 7.42
CA ARG A 82 -3.05 19.42 6.49
C ARG A 82 -3.65 18.69 5.29
N GLY A 83 -4.94 18.90 5.05
CA GLY A 83 -5.59 18.41 3.85
C GLY A 83 -4.89 18.93 2.57
N SER A 84 -5.12 18.25 1.45
CA SER A 84 -4.61 18.63 0.14
C SER A 84 -5.73 18.66 -0.90
N GLY A 85 -5.46 19.25 -2.06
CA GLY A 85 -6.44 19.35 -3.16
C GLY A 85 -7.75 20.01 -2.71
N SER A 86 -8.88 19.34 -2.96
CA SER A 86 -10.21 19.82 -2.59
C SER A 86 -10.43 19.92 -1.07
N GLY A 87 -9.65 19.20 -0.25
CA GLY A 87 -9.74 19.20 1.20
C GLY A 87 -8.89 20.27 1.89
N ALA A 88 -8.09 21.06 1.17
CA ALA A 88 -7.12 21.99 1.77
C ALA A 88 -7.75 23.10 2.64
N ASN A 89 -9.02 23.43 2.40
CA ASN A 89 -9.77 24.46 3.14
C ASN A 89 -10.96 23.89 3.92
N SER A 90 -11.00 22.57 4.12
CA SER A 90 -12.06 21.87 4.82
C SER A 90 -11.52 21.26 6.10
N TRP A 91 -12.30 21.32 7.17
CA TRP A 91 -11.92 20.78 8.47
C TRP A 91 -12.73 19.53 8.77
N LEU A 92 -12.03 18.45 9.13
CA LEU A 92 -12.61 17.26 9.74
C LEU A 92 -12.08 17.17 11.17
N ILE A 93 -12.98 17.10 12.14
CA ILE A 93 -12.63 16.95 13.55
C ILE A 93 -13.13 15.57 14.00
N GLN A 94 -12.19 14.74 14.46
CA GLN A 94 -12.48 13.44 15.08
C GLN A 94 -12.19 13.57 16.58
N LEU A 95 -13.13 13.10 17.39
CA LEU A 95 -13.00 13.02 18.84
C LEU A 95 -12.93 11.53 19.20
N GLU A 96 -11.93 11.17 20.01
CA GLU A 96 -11.69 9.80 20.49
C GLU A 96 -12.22 9.61 21.91
#